data_AF-A0A8S3QM81-F1
#
_entry.id   AF-A0A8S3QM81-F1
#
_cell.length_a   1.000
_cell.length_b   1.000
_cell.length_c   1.000
_cell.angle_alpha   90.00
_cell.angle_beta   90.00
_cell.angle_gamma   90.00
#
_symmetry.space_group_name_H-M   'P 1'
#
loop_
_entity.id
_entity.type
_entity.pdbx_description
1 polymer ?
#
loop_
_entity_poly.entity_id
_entity_poly.type
_entity_poly.pdbx_seq_one_letter_code
_entity_poly.pdbx_strand_id
1 'polypeptide(L)'
;MDSNRHDSDKSTIKKAHKVSPEPCTSKHSKHDTHSEDRTTNSNVFNKRETDVPVVLKTKKEKRKTDETPIVVYFDLETTGLDVKTESLTQIAAQFGDKKFSTYIKPRCRIGKWALENTYLKYDSKSSTLYYRGQNVSSKEPPEALKDFIHFLKSFRRPIILAAHFCHKFDAQILYKQLIDFKLWELFSSVVTGFADTCVMFQNFKPALRCHKLEALASFYLPAEKFSLHNAVDDTRILKSLVEKKEMKICYGMTVSKHATKLNYTFPKNLVNINIPQEKKTTKDETPIVVYFDLETTGLDVVKESLTQIAAQFDDQTFSVYIRPRGPIGRWALENTHLSYDRKSLTLYYKGKKVTSKEPQDALKDFVDFLKSFSRPIILAAHFCHQFDAQILYKQLVDHHLWEDFSSIVNGFADTCLMFQKLKPSLKYHKLEALASKFLPDERFSLHNAVDDTRILKSLVEKQGKVDMLRNEFFQTCLQTKQYFPKGRAVLRFR
;
A
#
# COMPACT_ATOMS: atom_id res chain seq x y z
N MET A 1 -5.17 10.04 -53.80
CA MET A 1 -5.31 9.20 -52.59
C MET A 1 -5.82 10.11 -51.49
N ASP A 2 -7.07 9.84 -51.11
CA ASP A 2 -7.88 10.22 -49.96
C ASP A 2 -7.87 11.66 -49.41
N SER A 3 -9.08 12.21 -49.39
CA SER A 3 -9.51 13.49 -48.83
C SER A 3 -10.20 13.32 -47.47
N ASN A 4 -10.07 14.32 -46.60
CA ASN A 4 -10.86 14.42 -45.36
C ASN A 4 -12.24 15.08 -45.63
N ARG A 5 -13.32 14.62 -44.98
CA ARG A 5 -14.19 15.38 -44.01
C ARG A 5 -15.59 14.76 -43.78
N HIS A 6 -16.23 15.25 -42.71
CA HIS A 6 -17.61 15.09 -42.18
C HIS A 6 -18.76 15.10 -43.23
N ASP A 7 -20.03 14.73 -42.97
CA ASP A 7 -20.93 14.84 -41.79
C ASP A 7 -21.84 13.58 -41.64
N SER A 8 -22.49 13.20 -40.53
CA SER A 8 -23.43 13.84 -39.57
C SER A 8 -24.91 13.91 -40.00
N ASP A 9 -25.78 13.14 -39.32
CA ASP A 9 -27.21 13.43 -39.02
C ASP A 9 -27.69 12.43 -37.93
N LYS A 10 -28.22 12.84 -36.75
CA LYS A 10 -29.57 13.37 -36.43
C LYS A 10 -30.70 12.36 -36.69
N SER A 11 -31.18 11.62 -35.69
CA SER A 11 -32.11 12.02 -34.59
C SER A 11 -33.58 11.82 -34.91
N THR A 12 -34.27 10.94 -34.16
CA THR A 12 -35.73 11.02 -33.97
C THR A 12 -36.13 10.62 -32.55
N ILE A 13 -36.90 11.49 -31.90
CA ILE A 13 -37.53 11.27 -30.59
C ILE A 13 -38.93 10.69 -30.81
N LYS A 14 -39.41 9.78 -29.94
CA LYS A 14 -40.85 9.69 -29.62
C LYS A 14 -41.11 9.14 -28.22
N LYS A 15 -42.14 9.68 -27.58
CA LYS A 15 -42.47 9.53 -26.15
C LYS A 15 -43.50 8.41 -25.91
N ALA A 16 -43.39 7.80 -24.72
CA ALA A 16 -44.45 7.36 -23.80
C ALA A 16 -45.64 6.51 -24.32
N HIS A 17 -46.06 5.54 -23.50
CA HIS A 17 -47.44 5.49 -22.98
C HIS A 17 -47.48 4.79 -21.61
N LYS A 18 -48.56 5.03 -20.86
CA LYS A 18 -48.73 4.75 -19.42
C LYS A 18 -50.06 4.02 -19.22
N VAL A 19 -50.06 2.80 -18.72
CA VAL A 19 -51.29 2.10 -18.28
C VAL A 19 -51.02 1.25 -17.05
N SER A 20 -51.84 1.45 -16.03
CA SER A 20 -52.22 0.47 -14.99
C SER A 20 -53.75 0.38 -15.04
N PRO A 21 -54.35 -0.76 -14.65
CA PRO A 21 -55.05 -0.76 -13.37
C PRO A 21 -54.95 -2.09 -12.57
N GLU A 22 -55.45 -2.02 -11.34
CA GLU A 22 -55.63 -3.11 -10.35
C GLU A 22 -56.96 -3.87 -10.59
N PRO A 23 -57.60 -4.53 -9.58
CA PRO A 23 -57.15 -5.60 -8.66
C PRO A 23 -58.06 -6.86 -8.76
N CYS A 24 -57.83 -7.89 -7.93
CA CYS A 24 -58.91 -8.85 -7.58
C CYS A 24 -58.81 -9.35 -6.12
N THR A 25 -59.93 -9.78 -5.54
CA THR A 25 -60.14 -9.88 -4.08
C THR A 25 -60.78 -11.20 -3.62
N SER A 26 -60.45 -11.66 -2.41
CA SER A 26 -61.31 -12.39 -1.43
C SER A 26 -60.40 -12.91 -0.28
N LYS A 27 -60.70 -12.81 1.04
CA LYS A 27 -61.86 -13.28 1.84
C LYS A 27 -61.98 -14.81 1.81
N HIS A 28 -62.16 -15.57 2.89
CA HIS A 28 -62.23 -15.34 4.36
C HIS A 28 -61.45 -16.51 5.04
N SER A 29 -61.35 -16.73 6.36
CA SER A 29 -62.12 -16.30 7.55
C SER A 29 -61.23 -16.17 8.81
N LYS A 30 -61.83 -16.37 10.00
CA LYS A 30 -61.22 -16.76 11.28
C LYS A 30 -62.10 -17.86 11.89
N HIS A 31 -61.59 -18.64 12.85
CA HIS A 31 -62.39 -19.02 14.02
C HIS A 31 -61.49 -19.35 15.23
N ASP A 32 -61.76 -18.69 16.35
CA ASP A 32 -61.20 -18.98 17.67
C ASP A 32 -61.97 -20.11 18.37
N THR A 33 -61.39 -20.77 19.39
CA THR A 33 -61.89 -20.74 20.80
C THR A 33 -61.14 -21.69 21.78
N HIS A 34 -61.32 -21.42 23.09
CA HIS A 34 -60.62 -21.96 24.26
C HIS A 34 -61.08 -23.34 24.78
N SER A 35 -60.18 -24.02 25.52
CA SER A 35 -60.33 -24.58 26.91
C SER A 35 -59.09 -25.47 27.20
N GLU A 36 -58.33 -25.43 28.29
CA GLU A 36 -58.52 -25.33 29.76
C GLU A 36 -58.85 -26.64 30.52
N ASP A 37 -58.18 -26.78 31.68
CA ASP A 37 -58.28 -27.81 32.74
C ASP A 37 -57.89 -29.29 32.46
N ARG A 38 -57.61 -30.15 33.48
CA ARG A 38 -56.74 -30.05 34.69
C ARG A 38 -56.78 -31.41 35.43
N THR A 39 -55.64 -31.90 35.96
CA THR A 39 -55.52 -32.87 37.09
C THR A 39 -56.18 -34.27 36.95
N THR A 40 -55.62 -35.40 37.42
CA THR A 40 -55.41 -35.80 38.84
C THR A 40 -54.47 -37.03 39.01
N ASN A 41 -54.05 -37.30 40.26
CA ASN A 41 -53.10 -38.35 40.70
C ASN A 41 -53.70 -39.75 40.99
N SER A 42 -52.86 -40.78 40.96
CA SER A 42 -52.70 -41.84 42.01
C SER A 42 -51.45 -42.71 41.70
N ASN A 43 -50.47 -42.93 42.58
CA ASN A 43 -50.41 -43.74 43.83
C ASN A 43 -50.47 -45.29 43.56
N VAL A 44 -49.65 -46.20 44.16
CA VAL A 44 -48.64 -46.10 45.24
C VAL A 44 -47.79 -47.40 45.43
N PHE A 45 -46.57 -47.31 46.05
CA PHE A 45 -45.73 -48.37 46.70
C PHE A 45 -45.00 -49.44 45.81
N ASN A 46 -43.85 -50.06 46.18
CA ASN A 46 -43.12 -50.13 47.46
C ASN A 46 -41.56 -50.28 47.35
N LYS A 47 -40.87 -49.99 48.47
CA LYS A 47 -39.43 -49.95 48.83
C LYS A 47 -38.45 -51.05 48.33
N ARG A 48 -37.16 -50.68 48.19
CA ARG A 48 -36.06 -50.96 49.18
C ARG A 48 -34.79 -50.12 48.93
N GLU A 49 -34.10 -49.76 50.01
CA GLU A 49 -32.82 -49.01 50.06
C GLU A 49 -31.62 -49.97 50.05
N THR A 50 -30.45 -49.54 49.55
CA THR A 50 -29.26 -49.15 50.37
C THR A 50 -28.20 -48.45 49.49
N ASP A 51 -27.20 -47.87 50.17
CA ASP A 51 -25.87 -47.46 49.68
C ASP A 51 -25.72 -46.09 48.97
N VAL A 52 -25.48 -45.10 49.82
CA VAL A 52 -24.89 -43.79 49.50
C VAL A 52 -23.41 -43.97 49.10
N PRO A 53 -22.95 -43.25 48.06
CA PRO A 53 -21.73 -42.48 48.24
C PRO A 53 -21.91 -41.00 47.89
N VAL A 54 -21.57 -40.17 48.88
CA VAL A 54 -20.86 -38.89 48.77
C VAL A 54 -20.99 -38.16 47.43
N VAL A 55 -21.70 -37.03 47.44
CA VAL A 55 -21.67 -36.04 46.35
C VAL A 55 -20.25 -35.49 46.22
N LEU A 56 -19.44 -36.14 45.39
CA LEU A 56 -18.27 -35.54 44.77
C LEU A 56 -18.78 -34.41 43.89
N LYS A 57 -18.86 -33.21 44.48
CA LYS A 57 -18.85 -31.95 43.75
C LYS A 57 -17.53 -31.90 43.00
N THR A 58 -17.50 -32.53 41.82
CA THR A 58 -16.47 -32.30 40.82
C THR A 58 -16.51 -30.80 40.55
N LYS A 59 -15.53 -30.09 41.11
CA LYS A 59 -15.21 -28.75 40.67
C LYS A 59 -14.94 -28.89 39.18
N LYS A 60 -15.92 -28.54 38.35
CA LYS A 60 -15.63 -28.16 36.97
C LYS A 60 -14.64 -27.02 37.10
N GLU A 61 -13.36 -27.34 36.97
CA GLU A 61 -12.34 -26.36 36.64
C GLU A 61 -12.80 -25.74 35.33
N LYS A 62 -13.55 -24.64 35.44
CA LYS A 62 -13.50 -23.59 34.44
C LYS A 62 -12.05 -23.13 34.43
N ARG A 63 -11.20 -23.85 33.68
CA ARG A 63 -9.95 -23.30 33.17
C ARG A 63 -10.33 -21.94 32.62
N LYS A 64 -9.81 -20.87 33.22
CA LYS A 64 -9.90 -19.53 32.63
C LYS A 64 -9.22 -19.68 31.27
N THR A 65 -10.02 -19.84 30.23
CA THR A 65 -9.57 -19.60 28.87
C THR A 65 -9.02 -18.18 28.87
N ASP A 66 -7.81 -17.99 28.35
CA ASP A 66 -7.30 -16.65 28.12
C ASP A 66 -8.26 -15.97 27.13
N GLU A 67 -9.15 -15.13 27.67
CA GLU A 67 -10.18 -14.42 26.91
C GLU A 67 -9.57 -13.39 25.97
N THR A 68 -8.30 -13.03 26.17
CA THR A 68 -7.51 -12.32 25.17
C THR A 68 -7.56 -13.14 23.87
N PRO A 69 -8.09 -12.58 22.77
CA PRO A 69 -8.10 -13.30 21.50
C PRO A 69 -6.67 -13.59 21.00
N ILE A 70 -6.55 -14.26 19.87
CA ILE A 70 -5.28 -14.35 19.12
C ILE A 70 -5.45 -13.77 17.72
N VAL A 71 -4.35 -13.34 17.13
CA VAL A 71 -4.33 -12.80 15.77
C VAL A 71 -3.81 -13.87 14.84
N VAL A 72 -4.70 -14.41 14.00
CA VAL A 72 -4.35 -15.37 12.96
C VAL A 72 -4.25 -14.63 11.64
N TYR A 73 -3.07 -14.65 11.02
CA TYR A 73 -2.89 -14.09 9.69
C TYR A 73 -3.55 -15.01 8.66
N PHE A 74 -4.18 -14.47 7.62
CA PHE A 74 -4.78 -15.25 6.54
C PHE A 74 -4.71 -14.50 5.21
N ASP A 75 -4.94 -15.22 4.12
CA ASP A 75 -5.00 -14.69 2.76
C ASP A 75 -5.85 -15.62 1.86
N LEU A 76 -6.42 -15.11 0.76
CA LEU A 76 -7.36 -15.81 -0.12
C LEU A 76 -6.98 -15.66 -1.61
N GLU A 77 -6.82 -16.78 -2.31
CA GLU A 77 -6.85 -16.77 -3.78
C GLU A 77 -8.27 -16.93 -4.29
N THR A 78 -8.58 -16.27 -5.42
CA THR A 78 -9.93 -16.20 -5.98
C THR A 78 -9.93 -16.32 -7.51
N THR A 79 -11.12 -16.48 -8.09
CA THR A 79 -11.30 -16.52 -9.56
C THR A 79 -11.15 -15.16 -10.26
N GLY A 80 -11.16 -14.05 -9.50
CA GLY A 80 -11.06 -12.68 -10.01
C GLY A 80 -11.33 -11.63 -8.92
N LEU A 81 -11.58 -10.37 -9.30
CA LEU A 81 -11.57 -9.23 -8.38
C LEU A 81 -12.95 -8.72 -7.91
N ASP A 82 -14.07 -9.20 -8.47
CA ASP A 82 -15.41 -8.78 -8.04
C ASP A 82 -15.93 -9.62 -6.87
N VAL A 83 -15.91 -9.02 -5.67
CA VAL A 83 -16.39 -9.64 -4.42
C VAL A 83 -17.83 -10.14 -4.45
N LYS A 84 -18.65 -9.73 -5.42
CA LYS A 84 -20.04 -10.18 -5.56
C LYS A 84 -20.19 -11.48 -6.34
N THR A 85 -19.33 -11.72 -7.34
CA THR A 85 -19.49 -12.78 -8.35
C THR A 85 -18.42 -13.86 -8.28
N GLU A 86 -17.24 -13.54 -7.73
CA GLU A 86 -16.08 -14.43 -7.76
C GLU A 86 -16.11 -15.51 -6.66
N SER A 87 -15.42 -16.62 -6.93
CA SER A 87 -15.27 -17.78 -6.04
C SER A 87 -13.89 -17.85 -5.42
N LEU A 88 -13.82 -18.47 -4.24
CA LEU A 88 -12.59 -18.81 -3.55
C LEU A 88 -11.91 -20.02 -4.21
N THR A 89 -10.59 -19.97 -4.41
CA THR A 89 -9.77 -21.04 -5.01
C THR A 89 -8.66 -21.55 -4.09
N GLN A 90 -8.21 -20.74 -3.13
CA GLN A 90 -7.31 -21.15 -2.05
C GLN A 90 -7.59 -20.31 -0.80
N ILE A 91 -7.40 -20.90 0.38
CA ILE A 91 -7.33 -20.17 1.65
C ILE A 91 -6.13 -20.67 2.43
N ALA A 92 -5.36 -19.74 3.00
CA ALA A 92 -4.26 -20.06 3.90
C ALA A 92 -4.36 -19.24 5.20
N ALA A 93 -3.78 -19.75 6.29
CA ALA A 93 -3.72 -19.05 7.56
C ALA A 93 -2.54 -19.50 8.44
N GLN A 94 -2.06 -18.61 9.31
CA GLN A 94 -0.93 -18.88 10.21
C GLN A 94 -1.06 -18.18 11.58
N PHE A 95 -0.72 -18.90 12.65
CA PHE A 95 -0.50 -18.36 14.00
C PHE A 95 0.71 -19.05 14.65
N GLY A 96 1.73 -18.26 14.98
CA GLY A 96 3.04 -18.80 15.36
C GLY A 96 3.54 -19.76 14.27
N ASP A 97 3.90 -20.98 14.67
CA ASP A 97 4.33 -22.04 13.75
C ASP A 97 3.18 -22.86 13.15
N LYS A 98 1.96 -22.74 13.68
CA LYS A 98 0.80 -23.48 13.16
C LYS A 98 0.32 -22.83 11.87
N LYS A 99 0.26 -23.63 10.80
CA LYS A 99 -0.16 -23.23 9.45
C LYS A 99 -1.35 -24.06 8.99
N PHE A 100 -2.18 -23.45 8.15
CA PHE A 100 -3.27 -24.08 7.42
C PHE A 100 -3.24 -23.60 5.98
N SER A 101 -3.53 -24.49 5.04
CA SER A 101 -3.76 -24.15 3.64
C SER A 101 -4.62 -25.23 3.00
N THR A 102 -5.58 -24.83 2.17
CA THR A 102 -6.30 -25.76 1.30
C THR A 102 -6.68 -25.09 0.00
N TYR A 103 -6.58 -25.85 -1.10
CA TYR A 103 -7.19 -25.47 -2.36
C TYR A 103 -8.68 -25.82 -2.37
N ILE A 104 -9.44 -25.06 -3.14
CA ILE A 104 -10.90 -25.07 -3.17
C ILE A 104 -11.35 -25.10 -4.62
N LYS A 105 -12.31 -25.96 -4.94
CA LYS A 105 -12.92 -26.00 -6.27
C LYS A 105 -13.83 -24.76 -6.46
N PRO A 106 -13.54 -23.88 -7.43
CA PRO A 106 -14.36 -22.69 -7.64
C PRO A 106 -15.69 -23.03 -8.31
N ARG A 107 -16.74 -22.25 -8.01
CA ARG A 107 -18.06 -22.36 -8.66
C ARG A 107 -18.15 -21.63 -10.02
N CYS A 108 -17.12 -20.86 -10.37
CA CYS A 108 -17.01 -20.15 -11.64
C CYS A 108 -15.61 -20.35 -12.26
N ARG A 109 -15.46 -19.97 -13.54
CA ARG A 109 -14.19 -20.06 -14.26
C ARG A 109 -13.20 -19.04 -13.70
N ILE A 110 -11.96 -19.47 -13.43
CA ILE A 110 -10.85 -18.56 -13.12
C ILE A 110 -10.61 -17.62 -14.32
N GLY A 111 -10.73 -16.32 -14.09
CA GLY A 111 -10.52 -15.29 -15.11
C GLY A 111 -9.05 -15.21 -15.54
N LYS A 112 -8.80 -14.66 -16.75
CA LYS A 112 -7.44 -14.55 -17.30
C LYS A 112 -6.47 -13.85 -16.33
N TRP A 113 -6.91 -12.75 -15.72
CA TRP A 113 -6.11 -12.01 -14.74
C TRP A 113 -5.75 -12.88 -13.52
N ALA A 114 -6.71 -13.60 -12.93
CA ALA A 114 -6.45 -14.46 -11.78
C ALA A 114 -5.51 -15.62 -12.13
N LEU A 115 -5.66 -16.22 -13.31
CA LEU A 115 -4.72 -17.23 -13.82
C LEU A 115 -3.29 -16.68 -13.96
N GLU A 116 -3.14 -15.45 -14.48
CA GLU A 116 -1.83 -14.81 -14.71
C GLU A 116 -1.11 -14.41 -13.42
N ASN A 117 -1.85 -14.08 -12.35
CA ASN A 117 -1.26 -13.73 -11.05
C ASN A 117 -1.03 -14.98 -10.19
N THR A 118 -2.07 -15.79 -9.97
CA THR A 118 -2.05 -16.92 -9.00
C THR A 118 -1.47 -18.22 -9.56
N TYR A 119 -1.31 -18.32 -10.88
CA TYR A 119 -1.02 -19.56 -11.61
C TYR A 119 -2.03 -20.70 -11.39
N LEU A 120 -3.24 -20.38 -10.87
CA LEU A 120 -4.32 -21.35 -10.70
C LEU A 120 -5.18 -21.48 -11.96
N LYS A 121 -5.44 -22.73 -12.35
CA LYS A 121 -6.32 -23.09 -13.46
C LYS A 121 -7.29 -24.16 -13.00
N TYR A 122 -8.59 -23.96 -13.22
CA TYR A 122 -9.61 -24.97 -12.97
C TYR A 122 -10.10 -25.57 -14.30
N ASP A 123 -10.07 -26.89 -14.41
CA ASP A 123 -10.77 -27.61 -15.47
C ASP A 123 -12.09 -28.15 -14.93
N SER A 124 -13.19 -27.55 -15.37
CA SER A 124 -14.54 -27.94 -14.98
C SER A 124 -14.98 -29.29 -15.53
N LYS A 125 -14.31 -29.83 -16.57
CA LYS A 125 -14.65 -31.17 -17.12
C LYS A 125 -14.11 -32.29 -16.26
N SER A 126 -12.88 -32.16 -15.77
CA SER A 126 -12.22 -33.12 -14.88
C SER A 126 -12.38 -32.79 -13.39
N SER A 127 -13.10 -31.71 -13.04
CA SER A 127 -13.21 -31.15 -11.67
C SER A 127 -11.85 -30.96 -10.98
N THR A 128 -10.80 -30.67 -11.77
CA THR A 128 -9.42 -30.65 -11.31
C THR A 128 -8.89 -29.22 -11.26
N LEU A 129 -8.30 -28.84 -10.13
CA LEU A 129 -7.55 -27.59 -9.97
C LEU A 129 -6.05 -27.86 -10.20
N TYR A 130 -5.40 -26.94 -10.90
CA TYR A 130 -3.97 -26.97 -11.17
C TYR A 130 -3.32 -25.71 -10.63
N TYR A 131 -2.16 -25.84 -9.97
CA TYR A 131 -1.27 -24.74 -9.62
C TYR A 131 0.03 -24.90 -10.41
N ARG A 132 0.43 -23.87 -11.17
CA ARG A 132 1.63 -23.90 -12.05
C ARG A 132 1.66 -25.12 -12.99
N GLY A 133 0.49 -25.57 -13.45
CA GLY A 133 0.32 -26.72 -14.33
C GLY A 133 0.34 -28.09 -13.64
N GLN A 134 0.62 -28.17 -12.33
CA GLN A 134 0.55 -29.40 -11.55
C GLN A 134 -0.83 -29.55 -10.90
N ASN A 135 -1.40 -30.76 -10.91
CA ASN A 135 -2.66 -31.07 -10.24
C ASN A 135 -2.50 -30.87 -8.72
N VAL A 136 -3.42 -30.13 -8.09
CA VAL A 136 -3.45 -29.93 -6.64
C VAL A 136 -4.73 -30.49 -6.03
N SER A 137 -4.59 -31.20 -4.92
CA SER A 137 -5.73 -31.69 -4.13
C SER A 137 -6.57 -30.49 -3.67
N SER A 138 -7.82 -30.46 -4.11
CA SER A 138 -8.78 -29.39 -3.84
C SER A 138 -10.09 -29.97 -3.35
N LYS A 139 -10.70 -29.29 -2.37
CA LYS A 139 -11.94 -29.75 -1.71
C LYS A 139 -13.15 -28.99 -2.22
N GLU A 140 -14.34 -29.52 -1.97
CA GLU A 140 -15.56 -28.74 -2.17
C GLU A 140 -15.59 -27.56 -1.19
N PRO A 141 -16.09 -26.36 -1.58
CA PRO A 141 -16.11 -25.18 -0.73
C PRO A 141 -16.65 -25.38 0.70
N PRO A 142 -17.79 -26.08 0.96
CA PRO A 142 -18.27 -26.27 2.33
C PRO A 142 -17.37 -27.17 3.18
N GLU A 143 -16.56 -28.05 2.58
CA GLU A 143 -15.62 -28.91 3.29
C GLU A 143 -14.38 -28.11 3.69
N ALA A 144 -13.80 -27.38 2.73
CA ALA A 144 -12.65 -26.52 2.96
C ALA A 144 -12.91 -25.44 4.03
N LEU A 145 -14.09 -24.83 4.01
CA LEU A 145 -14.48 -23.83 5.01
C LEU A 145 -14.72 -24.46 6.40
N LYS A 146 -15.25 -25.69 6.48
CA LYS A 146 -15.35 -26.42 7.75
C LYS A 146 -13.96 -26.74 8.31
N ASP A 147 -13.03 -27.19 7.47
CA ASP A 147 -11.65 -27.48 7.89
C ASP A 147 -10.92 -26.22 8.38
N PHE A 148 -11.11 -25.09 7.68
CA PHE A 148 -10.61 -23.79 8.14
C PHE A 148 -11.18 -23.42 9.51
N ILE A 149 -12.51 -23.53 9.69
CA ILE A 149 -13.16 -23.28 10.98
C ILE A 149 -12.66 -24.26 12.06
N HIS A 150 -12.40 -25.53 11.75
CA HIS A 150 -11.83 -26.50 12.70
C HIS A 150 -10.39 -26.14 13.09
N PHE A 151 -9.55 -25.70 12.14
CA PHE A 151 -8.22 -25.17 12.43
C PHE A 151 -8.30 -23.97 13.40
N LEU A 152 -9.20 -23.02 13.14
CA LEU A 152 -9.46 -21.89 14.03
C LEU A 152 -9.97 -22.34 15.42
N LYS A 153 -10.91 -23.30 15.48
CA LYS A 153 -11.41 -23.86 16.76
C LYS A 153 -10.33 -24.57 17.56
N SER A 154 -9.29 -25.11 16.91
CA SER A 154 -8.19 -25.82 17.59
C SER A 154 -7.42 -24.96 18.59
N PHE A 155 -7.42 -23.63 18.42
CA PHE A 155 -6.74 -22.70 19.33
C PHE A 155 -7.47 -22.49 20.66
N ARG A 156 -8.77 -22.82 20.75
CA ARG A 156 -9.61 -22.69 21.97
C ARG A 156 -9.55 -21.30 22.62
N ARG A 157 -9.40 -20.27 21.79
CA ARG A 157 -9.39 -18.84 22.15
C ARG A 157 -10.22 -18.07 21.12
N PRO A 158 -10.74 -16.88 21.44
CA PRO A 158 -11.35 -16.02 20.42
C PRO A 158 -10.29 -15.58 19.40
N ILE A 159 -10.70 -15.24 18.17
CA ILE A 159 -9.78 -14.97 17.06
C ILE A 159 -10.07 -13.63 16.38
N ILE A 160 -9.02 -12.87 16.06
CA ILE A 160 -9.01 -11.85 15.02
C ILE A 160 -8.32 -12.44 13.79
N LEU A 161 -8.97 -12.35 12.63
CA LEU A 161 -8.36 -12.68 11.35
C LEU A 161 -7.71 -11.44 10.73
N ALA A 162 -6.38 -11.45 10.55
CA ALA A 162 -5.62 -10.34 9.97
C ALA A 162 -5.19 -10.65 8.53
N ALA A 163 -5.55 -9.78 7.60
CA ALA A 163 -5.18 -9.89 6.19
C ALA A 163 -4.88 -8.50 5.62
N HIS A 164 -4.40 -8.43 4.38
CA HIS A 164 -3.97 -7.17 3.77
C HIS A 164 -5.05 -6.64 2.81
N PHE A 165 -5.60 -5.44 3.07
CA PHE A 165 -6.72 -4.86 2.30
C PHE A 165 -8.07 -5.61 2.48
N CYS A 166 -8.15 -6.44 3.53
CA CYS A 166 -9.19 -7.45 3.69
C CYS A 166 -10.62 -6.90 3.86
N HIS A 167 -10.80 -5.68 4.38
CA HIS A 167 -12.14 -5.11 4.56
C HIS A 167 -12.86 -4.85 3.24
N LYS A 168 -12.10 -4.70 2.15
CA LYS A 168 -12.62 -4.48 0.79
C LYS A 168 -12.57 -5.73 -0.09
N PHE A 169 -11.88 -6.78 0.34
CA PHE A 169 -11.66 -7.98 -0.45
C PHE A 169 -11.89 -9.28 0.34
N ASP A 170 -10.89 -9.76 1.08
CA ASP A 170 -10.87 -11.11 1.66
C ASP A 170 -12.04 -11.38 2.60
N ALA A 171 -12.33 -10.43 3.51
CA ALA A 171 -13.43 -10.56 4.45
C ALA A 171 -14.80 -10.57 3.74
N GLN A 172 -14.93 -9.90 2.59
CA GLN A 172 -16.15 -9.87 1.78
C GLN A 172 -16.37 -11.21 1.08
N ILE A 173 -15.33 -11.73 0.42
CA ILE A 173 -15.34 -13.07 -0.23
C ILE A 173 -15.64 -14.15 0.81
N LEU A 174 -14.89 -14.18 1.93
CA LEU A 174 -15.06 -15.17 2.98
C LEU A 174 -16.46 -15.12 3.59
N TYR A 175 -16.97 -13.91 3.92
CA TYR A 175 -18.34 -13.73 4.41
C TYR A 175 -19.38 -14.27 3.42
N LYS A 176 -19.28 -13.91 2.13
CA LYS A 176 -20.18 -14.40 1.09
C LYS A 176 -20.20 -15.93 1.03
N GLN A 177 -19.03 -16.58 0.99
CA GLN A 177 -18.96 -18.05 0.93
C GLN A 177 -19.51 -18.70 2.22
N LEU A 178 -19.22 -18.12 3.40
CA LEU A 178 -19.77 -18.61 4.67
C LEU A 178 -21.30 -18.50 4.74
N ILE A 179 -21.89 -17.45 4.17
CA ILE A 179 -23.36 -17.30 4.07
C ILE A 179 -23.94 -18.30 3.05
N ASP A 180 -23.38 -18.37 1.84
CA ASP A 180 -23.82 -19.28 0.78
C ASP A 180 -23.87 -20.75 1.25
N PHE A 181 -22.93 -21.16 2.11
CA PHE A 181 -22.85 -22.52 2.68
C PHE A 181 -23.41 -22.67 4.10
N LYS A 182 -24.07 -21.64 4.66
CA LYS A 182 -24.68 -21.64 6.00
C LYS A 182 -23.70 -21.96 7.14
N LEU A 183 -22.45 -21.54 7.00
CA LEU A 183 -21.36 -21.74 7.97
C LEU A 183 -21.09 -20.52 8.86
N TRP A 184 -21.80 -19.40 8.66
CA TRP A 184 -21.57 -18.16 9.40
C TRP A 184 -21.63 -18.32 10.92
N GLU A 185 -22.67 -18.96 11.48
CA GLU A 185 -22.79 -19.19 12.94
C GLU A 185 -21.64 -20.07 13.49
N LEU A 186 -21.17 -21.03 12.69
CA LEU A 186 -20.06 -21.89 13.08
C LEU A 186 -18.74 -21.10 13.14
N PHE A 187 -18.58 -20.11 12.26
CA PHE A 187 -17.43 -19.23 12.15
C PHE A 187 -17.44 -18.11 13.21
N SER A 188 -18.56 -17.40 13.37
CA SER A 188 -18.75 -16.30 14.33
C SER A 188 -18.63 -16.76 15.80
N SER A 189 -18.88 -18.05 16.08
CA SER A 189 -18.61 -18.67 17.38
C SER A 189 -17.12 -18.71 17.80
N VAL A 190 -16.21 -18.28 16.92
CA VAL A 190 -14.74 -18.34 17.12
C VAL A 190 -14.07 -17.03 16.71
N VAL A 191 -14.44 -16.50 15.55
CA VAL A 191 -13.84 -15.29 14.98
C VAL A 191 -14.63 -14.08 15.46
N THR A 192 -13.98 -13.30 16.34
CA THR A 192 -14.49 -12.06 16.93
C THR A 192 -14.34 -10.84 16.04
N GLY A 193 -13.51 -10.90 14.99
CA GLY A 193 -13.36 -9.78 14.06
C GLY A 193 -12.29 -9.99 12.98
N PHE A 194 -12.17 -8.99 12.11
CA PHE A 194 -11.13 -8.87 11.10
C PHE A 194 -10.23 -7.66 11.38
N ALA A 195 -8.98 -7.72 10.95
CA ALA A 195 -8.03 -6.61 11.03
C ALA A 195 -7.38 -6.37 9.66
N ASP A 196 -7.70 -5.23 9.04
CA ASP A 196 -7.11 -4.82 7.76
C ASP A 196 -5.74 -4.18 7.97
N THR A 197 -4.71 -4.97 7.72
CA THR A 197 -3.33 -4.55 7.89
C THR A 197 -2.89 -3.51 6.86
N CYS A 198 -3.58 -3.34 5.73
CA CYS A 198 -3.26 -2.27 4.78
C CYS A 198 -3.55 -0.90 5.41
N VAL A 199 -4.66 -0.77 6.13
CA VAL A 199 -4.96 0.43 6.94
C VAL A 199 -3.93 0.61 8.06
N MET A 200 -3.45 -0.48 8.67
CA MET A 200 -2.39 -0.40 9.68
C MET A 200 -1.06 0.10 9.11
N PHE A 201 -0.62 -0.39 7.95
CA PHE A 201 0.59 0.09 7.27
C PHE A 201 0.42 1.52 6.74
N GLN A 202 -0.79 1.91 6.31
CA GLN A 202 -1.12 3.29 5.96
C GLN A 202 -0.99 4.24 7.17
N ASN A 203 -1.42 3.82 8.36
CA ASN A 203 -1.29 4.65 9.57
C ASN A 203 0.14 4.62 10.15
N PHE A 204 0.83 3.48 10.08
CA PHE A 204 2.20 3.31 10.57
C PHE A 204 3.23 4.04 9.69
N LYS A 205 3.04 4.03 8.38
CA LYS A 205 3.91 4.72 7.43
C LYS A 205 3.10 5.36 6.29
N PRO A 206 2.34 6.43 6.55
CA PRO A 206 1.53 7.13 5.54
C PRO A 206 2.38 7.63 4.35
N ALA A 207 3.67 7.85 4.61
CA ALA A 207 4.73 8.22 3.66
C ALA A 207 4.89 7.31 2.44
N LEU A 208 4.49 6.04 2.51
CA LEU A 208 4.72 5.13 1.40
C LEU A 208 3.72 5.42 0.28
N ARG A 209 4.22 5.80 -0.90
CA ARG A 209 3.41 5.97 -2.13
C ARG A 209 2.58 4.72 -2.51
N CYS A 210 2.93 3.54 -1.98
CA CYS A 210 2.23 2.29 -2.21
C CYS A 210 2.22 1.40 -0.95
N HIS A 211 1.03 1.06 -0.46
CA HIS A 211 0.80 0.06 0.59
C HIS A 211 0.19 -1.21 0.02
N LYS A 212 0.75 -1.73 -1.08
CA LYS A 212 0.50 -3.13 -1.50
C LYS A 212 1.42 -4.05 -0.72
N LEU A 213 0.99 -5.29 -0.48
CA LEU A 213 1.77 -6.29 0.26
C LEU A 213 3.16 -6.51 -0.37
N GLU A 214 3.23 -6.67 -1.70
CA GLU A 214 4.47 -6.74 -2.49
C GLU A 214 5.43 -5.57 -2.24
N ALA A 215 4.90 -4.34 -2.23
CA ALA A 215 5.72 -3.13 -2.05
C ALA A 215 6.26 -3.03 -0.61
N LEU A 216 5.44 -3.42 0.37
CA LEU A 216 5.83 -3.48 1.78
C LEU A 216 6.86 -4.59 2.03
N ALA A 217 6.66 -5.77 1.42
CA ALA A 217 7.59 -6.91 1.46
C ALA A 217 8.94 -6.51 0.87
N SER A 218 8.95 -5.94 -0.33
CA SER A 218 10.17 -5.49 -1.01
C SER A 218 10.91 -4.40 -0.22
N PHE A 219 10.18 -3.52 0.49
CA PHE A 219 10.77 -2.42 1.26
C PHE A 219 11.31 -2.86 2.64
N TYR A 220 10.61 -3.77 3.34
CA TYR A 220 10.97 -4.16 4.72
C TYR A 220 11.62 -5.55 4.83
N LEU A 221 11.49 -6.43 3.84
CA LEU A 221 12.03 -7.80 3.81
C LEU A 221 12.95 -8.04 2.58
N PRO A 222 13.90 -7.14 2.24
CA PRO A 222 14.66 -7.21 0.98
C PRO A 222 15.58 -8.42 0.83
N ALA A 223 15.90 -9.12 1.92
CA ALA A 223 16.74 -10.32 1.91
C ALA A 223 15.96 -11.63 1.67
N GLU A 224 14.62 -11.61 1.76
CA GLU A 224 13.78 -12.79 1.57
C GLU A 224 13.31 -12.90 0.12
N LYS A 225 13.38 -14.11 -0.44
CA LYS A 225 12.74 -14.43 -1.72
C LYS A 225 11.30 -14.89 -1.46
N PHE A 226 10.36 -14.32 -2.22
CA PHE A 226 8.94 -14.58 -2.09
C PHE A 226 8.31 -14.94 -3.43
N SER A 227 7.29 -15.80 -3.39
CA SER A 227 6.38 -16.04 -4.50
C SER A 227 5.01 -15.45 -4.17
N LEU A 228 4.87 -14.14 -4.36
CA LEU A 228 3.59 -13.42 -4.23
C LEU A 228 2.52 -14.06 -5.12
N HIS A 229 1.25 -13.90 -4.74
CA HIS A 229 0.09 -14.56 -5.36
C HIS A 229 0.12 -16.09 -5.17
N ASN A 230 0.44 -16.47 -3.92
CA ASN A 230 0.00 -17.71 -3.32
C ASN A 230 -0.34 -17.40 -1.86
N ALA A 231 -1.59 -17.58 -1.46
CA ALA A 231 -2.08 -17.29 -0.11
C ALA A 231 -1.16 -17.78 1.04
N VAL A 232 -0.41 -18.88 0.89
CA VAL A 232 0.56 -19.34 1.92
C VAL A 232 1.75 -18.39 2.04
N ASP A 233 2.31 -17.94 0.92
CA ASP A 233 3.41 -16.98 0.90
C ASP A 233 2.93 -15.59 1.29
N ASP A 234 1.77 -15.13 0.81
CA ASP A 234 1.20 -13.84 1.18
C ASP A 234 0.85 -13.77 2.68
N THR A 235 0.28 -14.83 3.26
CA THR A 235 0.10 -14.98 4.72
C THR A 235 1.44 -14.92 5.47
N ARG A 236 2.47 -15.62 4.97
CA ARG A 236 3.82 -15.66 5.59
C ARG A 236 4.49 -14.28 5.55
N ILE A 237 4.44 -13.61 4.41
CA ILE A 237 4.95 -12.24 4.19
C ILE A 237 4.29 -11.28 5.16
N LEU A 238 2.96 -11.33 5.26
CA LEU A 238 2.22 -10.43 6.14
C LEU A 238 2.61 -10.62 7.61
N LYS A 239 2.72 -11.87 8.08
CA LYS A 239 3.24 -12.19 9.42
C LYS A 239 4.65 -11.62 9.63
N SER A 240 5.59 -11.91 8.72
CA SER A 240 6.97 -11.40 8.79
C SER A 240 7.02 -9.86 8.82
N LEU A 241 6.17 -9.17 8.05
CA LEU A 241 6.10 -7.72 8.02
C LEU A 241 5.62 -7.13 9.35
N VAL A 242 4.53 -7.67 9.91
CA VAL A 242 3.94 -7.18 11.16
C VAL A 242 4.89 -7.45 12.33
N GLU A 243 5.52 -8.63 12.38
CA GLU A 243 6.51 -8.98 13.41
C GLU A 243 7.78 -8.15 13.31
N LYS A 244 8.38 -7.98 12.11
CA LYS A 244 9.60 -7.17 11.91
C LYS A 244 9.42 -5.68 12.18
N LYS A 245 8.17 -5.19 12.20
CA LYS A 245 7.84 -3.81 12.56
C LYS A 245 7.32 -3.67 14.00
N GLU A 246 7.36 -4.74 14.80
CA GLU A 246 6.77 -4.82 16.15
C GLU A 246 5.32 -4.34 16.21
N MET A 247 4.58 -4.46 15.11
CA MET A 247 3.25 -3.88 14.96
C MET A 247 2.25 -4.70 15.78
N LYS A 248 1.70 -4.07 16.82
CA LYS A 248 0.66 -4.69 17.65
C LYS A 248 -0.70 -4.55 16.96
N ILE A 249 -1.26 -5.68 16.53
CA ILE A 249 -2.66 -5.79 16.15
C ILE A 249 -3.48 -5.82 17.45
N CYS A 250 -3.92 -4.63 17.88
CA CYS A 250 -4.70 -4.45 19.11
C CYS A 250 -6.18 -4.78 18.91
N TYR A 251 -6.84 -5.20 19.98
CA TYR A 251 -8.30 -5.32 20.03
C TYR A 251 -8.93 -3.93 19.84
N GLY A 252 -9.84 -3.81 18.86
CA GLY A 252 -10.50 -2.54 18.50
C GLY A 252 -10.00 -1.86 17.22
N MET A 253 -9.08 -2.45 16.44
CA MET A 253 -8.58 -1.82 15.21
C MET A 253 -9.59 -1.84 14.04
N THR A 254 -10.32 -0.72 13.92
CA THR A 254 -10.97 -0.15 12.71
C THR A 254 -12.48 -0.34 12.53
N VAL A 255 -13.25 0.70 12.86
CA VAL A 255 -14.48 1.08 12.11
C VAL A 255 -14.25 2.46 11.49
N SER A 256 -13.76 2.50 10.25
CA SER A 256 -13.52 3.78 9.54
C SER A 256 -14.84 4.40 9.06
N LYS A 257 -14.91 5.74 9.04
CA LYS A 257 -16.07 6.55 8.58
C LYS A 257 -16.51 6.31 7.12
N HIS A 258 -15.89 5.39 6.40
CA HIS A 258 -16.35 4.90 5.08
C HIS A 258 -17.27 3.67 5.18
N ALA A 259 -17.33 2.97 6.31
CA ALA A 259 -18.23 1.84 6.53
C ALA A 259 -19.71 2.27 6.47
N THR A 260 -20.03 3.51 6.86
CA THR A 260 -21.39 4.08 6.80
C THR A 260 -21.92 4.33 5.38
N LYS A 261 -21.14 4.06 4.33
CA LYS A 261 -21.62 4.05 2.93
C LYS A 261 -21.86 2.63 2.37
N LEU A 262 -21.67 1.60 3.19
CA LEU A 262 -22.08 0.22 2.92
C LEU A 262 -23.29 -0.10 3.81
N ASN A 263 -24.45 -0.34 3.20
CA ASN A 263 -25.65 -0.82 3.89
C ASN A 263 -25.50 -2.31 4.27
N TYR A 264 -24.54 -2.62 5.13
CA TYR A 264 -24.38 -3.93 5.75
C TYR A 264 -24.21 -3.74 7.26
N THR A 265 -25.30 -4.00 7.99
CA THR A 265 -25.34 -4.02 9.44
C THR A 265 -24.52 -5.17 9.98
N PHE A 266 -23.24 -4.92 10.26
CA PHE A 266 -22.53 -5.64 11.31
C PHE A 266 -23.29 -5.44 12.64
N PRO A 267 -23.45 -6.47 13.49
CA PRO A 267 -24.04 -6.30 14.81
C PRO A 267 -23.25 -5.26 15.62
N LYS A 268 -23.96 -4.36 16.32
CA LYS A 268 -23.48 -3.06 16.82
C LYS A 268 -22.42 -3.09 17.94
N ASN A 269 -21.77 -4.23 18.19
CA ASN A 269 -20.90 -4.48 19.35
C ASN A 269 -19.40 -4.46 18.99
N LEU A 270 -19.00 -3.68 17.99
CA LEU A 270 -17.59 -3.47 17.63
C LEU A 270 -17.14 -2.08 18.10
N VAL A 271 -16.35 -2.07 19.17
CA VAL A 271 -15.93 -0.88 19.92
C VAL A 271 -14.89 -0.07 19.13
N ASN A 272 -15.13 1.23 18.96
CA ASN A 272 -14.10 2.20 18.60
C ASN A 272 -13.23 2.52 19.83
N ILE A 273 -11.91 2.73 19.67
CA ILE A 273 -11.11 3.82 20.28
C ILE A 273 -9.60 3.68 19.94
N ASN A 274 -8.96 4.83 19.71
CA ASN A 274 -7.54 5.19 19.68
C ASN A 274 -6.43 4.17 19.34
N ILE A 275 -5.67 4.53 18.29
CA ILE A 275 -4.29 4.11 18.05
C ILE A 275 -3.40 4.70 19.15
N PRO A 276 -2.51 3.92 19.81
CA PRO A 276 -1.48 4.47 20.68
C PRO A 276 -0.54 5.39 19.89
N GLN A 277 -0.45 6.66 20.30
CA GLN A 277 0.57 7.57 19.78
C GLN A 277 1.95 7.06 20.20
N GLU A 278 2.82 6.87 19.21
CA GLU A 278 4.29 6.81 19.26
C GLU A 278 4.96 6.21 20.52
N LYS A 279 5.64 5.06 20.34
CA LYS A 279 6.97 4.92 20.94
C LYS A 279 7.77 6.12 20.41
N LYS A 280 8.29 6.99 21.29
CA LYS A 280 9.22 8.05 20.90
C LYS A 280 10.34 7.44 20.04
N THR A 281 10.41 7.83 18.77
CA THR A 281 11.61 7.64 17.98
C THR A 281 12.76 8.35 18.71
N THR A 282 13.88 7.66 18.88
CA THR A 282 15.12 8.33 19.25
C THR A 282 15.46 9.33 18.13
N LYS A 283 16.05 10.47 18.49
CA LYS A 283 16.32 11.56 17.53
C LYS A 283 17.13 11.11 16.31
N ASP A 284 17.95 10.07 16.48
CA ASP A 284 18.87 9.55 15.47
C ASP A 284 18.18 8.78 14.33
N GLU A 285 17.10 8.03 14.60
CA GLU A 285 16.42 7.22 13.57
C GLU A 285 15.54 8.05 12.62
N THR A 286 15.23 9.30 12.97
CA THR A 286 14.41 10.17 12.11
C THR A 286 15.23 10.59 10.89
N PRO A 287 14.78 10.33 9.64
CA PRO A 287 15.55 10.69 8.46
C PRO A 287 15.80 12.20 8.36
N ILE A 288 17.05 12.55 8.06
CA ILE A 288 17.40 13.94 7.72
C ILE A 288 16.88 14.27 6.32
N VAL A 289 16.54 15.54 6.11
CA VAL A 289 16.15 16.05 4.79
C VAL A 289 17.31 16.88 4.27
N VAL A 290 18.01 16.34 3.28
CA VAL A 290 19.11 17.00 2.59
C VAL A 290 18.52 17.60 1.31
N TYR A 291 18.62 18.91 1.14
CA TYR A 291 18.13 19.57 -0.08
C TYR A 291 19.16 19.35 -1.19
N PHE A 292 18.74 19.07 -2.42
CA PHE A 292 19.65 18.91 -3.57
C PHE A 292 19.06 19.54 -4.84
N ASP A 293 19.90 19.76 -5.84
CA ASP A 293 19.53 20.28 -7.15
C ASP A 293 20.59 19.90 -8.20
N LEU A 294 20.24 19.86 -9.49
CA LEU A 294 21.06 19.34 -10.59
C LEU A 294 21.05 20.25 -11.81
N GLU A 295 22.24 20.67 -12.27
CA GLU A 295 22.39 21.26 -13.60
C GLU A 295 22.71 20.18 -14.63
N THR A 296 22.21 20.37 -15.85
CA THR A 296 22.22 19.36 -16.91
C THR A 296 22.53 19.95 -18.28
N THR A 297 22.85 19.10 -19.27
CA THR A 297 23.01 19.51 -20.67
C THR A 297 21.69 19.89 -21.37
N GLY A 298 20.53 19.55 -20.78
CA GLY A 298 19.19 19.77 -21.32
C GLY A 298 18.09 19.07 -20.52
N LEU A 299 16.86 19.03 -21.05
CA LEU A 299 15.65 18.61 -20.32
C LEU A 299 15.21 17.14 -20.53
N ASP A 300 15.91 16.35 -21.35
CA ASP A 300 15.57 14.94 -21.59
C ASP A 300 16.26 14.02 -20.57
N VAL A 301 15.50 13.59 -19.56
CA VAL A 301 15.95 12.72 -18.46
C VAL A 301 16.61 11.39 -18.88
N VAL A 302 16.47 10.99 -20.16
CA VAL A 302 17.07 9.76 -20.70
C VAL A 302 18.38 10.03 -21.45
N LYS A 303 18.55 11.22 -22.04
CA LYS A 303 19.72 11.53 -22.89
C LYS A 303 20.76 12.44 -22.26
N GLU A 304 20.35 13.31 -21.35
CA GLU A 304 21.16 14.43 -20.91
C GLU A 304 22.17 14.03 -19.82
N SER A 305 23.30 14.75 -19.77
CA SER A 305 24.37 14.56 -18.79
C SER A 305 24.26 15.59 -17.67
N LEU A 306 24.74 15.24 -16.48
CA LEU A 306 24.97 16.22 -15.41
C LEU A 306 26.11 17.17 -15.78
N THR A 307 25.97 18.42 -15.36
CA THR A 307 26.99 19.49 -15.44
C THR A 307 27.30 20.08 -14.07
N GLN A 308 26.37 20.03 -13.12
CA GLN A 308 26.59 20.34 -11.70
C GLN A 308 25.66 19.49 -10.83
N ILE A 309 26.10 19.17 -9.62
CA ILE A 309 25.24 18.69 -8.53
C ILE A 309 25.57 19.51 -7.29
N ALA A 310 24.55 19.91 -6.54
CA ALA A 310 24.70 20.52 -5.23
C ALA A 310 23.77 19.88 -4.21
N ALA A 311 24.15 19.94 -2.94
CA ALA A 311 23.31 19.54 -1.83
C ALA A 311 23.62 20.32 -0.55
N GLN A 312 22.61 20.53 0.30
CA GLN A 312 22.73 21.24 1.55
C GLN A 312 21.97 20.55 2.69
N PHE A 313 22.62 20.45 3.84
CA PHE A 313 22.02 20.05 5.11
C PHE A 313 22.62 20.86 6.26
N ASP A 314 21.76 21.49 7.06
CA ASP A 314 22.14 22.54 8.02
C ASP A 314 23.10 23.56 7.35
N ASP A 315 24.27 23.80 7.93
CA ASP A 315 25.29 24.71 7.37
C ASP A 315 26.28 24.02 6.41
N GLN A 316 26.12 22.72 6.16
CA GLN A 316 27.00 21.96 5.27
C GLN A 316 26.50 22.00 3.83
N THR A 317 27.33 22.49 2.92
CA THR A 317 27.06 22.53 1.47
C THR A 317 28.08 21.69 0.72
N PHE A 318 27.57 20.78 -0.11
CA PHE A 318 28.32 20.07 -1.14
C PHE A 318 27.99 20.67 -2.50
N SER A 319 29.00 20.85 -3.37
CA SER A 319 28.78 21.10 -4.78
C SER A 319 29.99 20.69 -5.61
N VAL A 320 29.73 20.12 -6.78
CA VAL A 320 30.78 19.79 -7.75
C VAL A 320 30.28 20.00 -9.17
N TYR A 321 31.11 20.61 -10.00
CA TYR A 321 30.89 20.67 -11.44
C TYR A 321 31.36 19.36 -12.10
N ILE A 322 30.58 18.89 -13.06
CA ILE A 322 30.76 17.60 -13.72
C ILE A 322 31.07 17.85 -15.20
N ARG A 323 32.07 17.14 -15.75
CA ARG A 323 32.35 17.18 -17.19
C ARG A 323 31.28 16.38 -17.94
N PRO A 324 30.41 17.00 -18.75
CA PRO A 324 29.34 16.30 -19.44
C PRO A 324 29.90 15.47 -20.60
N ARG A 325 29.21 14.38 -20.96
CA ARG A 325 29.58 13.52 -22.10
C ARG A 325 29.27 14.18 -23.45
N GLY A 326 28.29 15.09 -23.48
CA GLY A 326 27.80 15.78 -24.67
C GLY A 326 28.00 17.31 -24.62
N PRO A 327 27.65 18.04 -25.70
CA PRO A 327 27.54 19.49 -25.68
C PRO A 327 26.39 19.94 -24.76
N ILE A 328 26.53 21.11 -24.14
CA ILE A 328 25.42 21.76 -23.43
C ILE A 328 24.49 22.39 -24.49
N GLY A 329 23.20 22.07 -24.44
CA GLY A 329 22.21 22.63 -25.36
C GLY A 329 21.99 24.12 -25.15
N ARG A 330 21.58 24.85 -26.20
CA ARG A 330 21.36 26.31 -26.13
C ARG A 330 20.47 26.72 -24.95
N TRP A 331 19.36 26.01 -24.74
CA TRP A 331 18.46 26.28 -23.62
C TRP A 331 19.16 26.14 -22.26
N ALA A 332 19.96 25.09 -22.07
CA ALA A 332 20.71 24.90 -20.82
C ALA A 332 21.80 25.97 -20.64
N LEU A 333 22.49 26.38 -21.70
CA LEU A 333 23.42 27.52 -21.67
C LEU A 333 22.74 28.84 -21.27
N GLU A 334 21.55 29.11 -21.83
CA GLU A 334 20.79 30.35 -21.58
C GLU A 334 20.27 30.43 -20.15
N ASN A 335 19.84 29.30 -19.56
CA ASN A 335 19.32 29.27 -18.18
C ASN A 335 20.48 29.15 -17.17
N THR A 336 21.34 28.13 -17.28
CA THR A 336 22.37 27.78 -16.26
C THR A 336 23.66 28.60 -16.37
N HIS A 337 23.86 29.30 -17.49
CA HIS A 337 25.11 29.96 -17.86
C HIS A 337 26.34 29.05 -17.90
N LEU A 338 26.14 27.73 -18.02
CA LEU A 338 27.22 26.75 -18.21
C LEU A 338 27.52 26.53 -19.69
N SER A 339 28.80 26.56 -20.05
CA SER A 339 29.30 26.18 -21.38
C SER A 339 30.45 25.18 -21.25
N TYR A 340 30.60 24.31 -22.25
CA TYR A 340 31.60 23.25 -22.24
C TYR A 340 32.40 23.22 -23.54
N ASP A 341 33.71 23.45 -23.45
CA ASP A 341 34.62 23.22 -24.56
C ASP A 341 35.11 21.78 -24.56
N ARG A 342 34.61 21.00 -25.52
CA ARG A 342 34.98 19.59 -25.73
C ARG A 342 36.43 19.39 -26.19
N LYS A 343 37.12 20.43 -26.71
CA LYS A 343 38.54 20.31 -27.13
C LYS A 343 39.49 20.43 -25.94
N SER A 344 39.27 21.41 -25.06
CA SER A 344 40.06 21.60 -23.84
C SER A 344 39.49 20.89 -22.60
N LEU A 345 38.41 20.12 -22.77
CA LEU A 345 37.64 19.46 -21.70
C LEU A 345 37.28 20.40 -20.53
N THR A 346 37.13 21.69 -20.82
CA THR A 346 36.96 22.74 -19.81
C THR A 346 35.51 23.19 -19.75
N LEU A 347 34.95 23.16 -18.53
CA LEU A 347 33.64 23.74 -18.22
C LEU A 347 33.81 25.21 -17.78
N TYR A 348 32.87 26.06 -18.17
CA TYR A 348 32.81 27.46 -17.79
C TYR A 348 31.45 27.77 -17.20
N TYR A 349 31.41 28.59 -16.14
CA TYR A 349 30.19 29.18 -15.57
C TYR A 349 30.28 30.70 -15.72
N LYS A 350 29.26 31.33 -16.32
CA LYS A 350 29.24 32.78 -16.62
C LYS A 350 30.54 33.26 -17.32
N GLY A 351 31.04 32.45 -18.25
CA GLY A 351 32.27 32.69 -19.03
C GLY A 351 33.60 32.46 -18.28
N LYS A 352 33.58 32.12 -16.98
CA LYS A 352 34.78 31.83 -16.19
C LYS A 352 35.01 30.33 -16.09
N LYS A 353 36.26 29.87 -16.28
CA LYS A 353 36.64 28.47 -16.11
C LYS A 353 36.33 28.01 -14.68
N VAL A 354 35.69 26.85 -14.54
CA VAL A 354 35.44 26.19 -13.26
C VAL A 354 36.16 24.85 -13.17
N THR A 355 36.53 24.44 -11.96
CA THR A 355 37.08 23.11 -11.71
C THR A 355 35.97 22.08 -11.78
N SER A 356 36.10 21.09 -12.67
CA SER A 356 35.11 20.02 -12.85
C SER A 356 35.76 18.63 -12.85
N LYS A 357 35.03 17.64 -12.33
CA LYS A 357 35.49 16.24 -12.21
C LYS A 357 34.89 15.35 -13.31
N GLU A 358 35.42 14.13 -13.47
CA GLU A 358 34.71 13.10 -14.22
C GLU A 358 33.38 12.76 -13.51
N PRO A 359 32.33 12.33 -14.24
CA PRO A 359 31.06 11.96 -13.65
C PRO A 359 31.17 10.90 -12.53
N GLN A 360 32.04 9.91 -12.68
CA GLN A 360 32.20 8.85 -11.66
C GLN A 360 32.78 9.38 -10.35
N ASP A 361 33.82 10.21 -10.43
CA ASP A 361 34.45 10.81 -9.25
C ASP A 361 33.48 11.74 -8.53
N ALA A 362 32.79 12.60 -9.29
CA ALA A 362 31.81 13.54 -8.73
C ALA A 362 30.63 12.84 -8.03
N LEU A 363 30.10 11.76 -8.62
CA LEU A 363 29.03 10.97 -8.02
C LEU A 363 29.53 10.20 -6.79
N LYS A 364 30.79 9.74 -6.79
CA LYS A 364 31.41 9.11 -5.62
C LYS A 364 31.57 10.12 -4.48
N ASP A 365 32.12 11.31 -4.75
CA ASP A 365 32.24 12.38 -3.75
C ASP A 365 30.88 12.74 -3.14
N PHE A 366 29.83 12.77 -3.98
CA PHE A 366 28.46 13.06 -3.52
C PHE A 366 27.91 11.94 -2.62
N VAL A 367 28.11 10.67 -3.00
CA VAL A 367 27.75 9.53 -2.14
C VAL A 367 28.53 9.56 -0.83
N ASP A 368 29.83 9.85 -0.86
CA ASP A 368 30.67 9.89 0.34
C ASP A 368 30.32 11.09 1.25
N PHE A 369 29.94 12.25 0.69
CA PHE A 369 29.32 13.35 1.43
C PHE A 369 28.04 12.91 2.14
N LEU A 370 27.14 12.21 1.45
CA LEU A 370 25.92 11.69 2.07
C LEU A 370 26.23 10.63 3.16
N LYS A 371 27.23 9.76 2.97
CA LYS A 371 27.66 8.77 3.99
C LYS A 371 28.10 9.44 5.30
N SER A 372 28.65 10.66 5.25
CA SER A 372 29.16 11.36 6.43
C SER A 372 28.10 11.61 7.53
N PHE A 373 26.82 11.74 7.17
CA PHE A 373 25.77 12.11 8.12
C PHE A 373 25.35 10.99 9.08
N SER A 374 25.79 9.74 8.86
CA SER A 374 25.55 8.58 9.76
C SER A 374 24.08 8.34 10.13
N ARG A 375 23.13 8.83 9.34
CA ARG A 375 21.68 8.79 9.57
C ARG A 375 20.94 8.50 8.26
N PRO A 376 19.71 7.97 8.30
CA PRO A 376 18.91 7.75 7.09
C PRO A 376 18.60 9.08 6.38
N ILE A 377 18.65 9.11 5.04
CA ILE A 377 18.55 10.36 4.25
C ILE A 377 17.31 10.36 3.35
N ILE A 378 16.65 11.51 3.31
CA ILE A 378 15.67 11.86 2.26
C ILE A 378 16.24 13.05 1.48
N LEU A 379 16.41 12.87 0.17
CA LEU A 379 16.84 13.94 -0.72
C LEU A 379 15.63 14.75 -1.18
N ALA A 380 15.57 16.05 -0.84
CA ALA A 380 14.48 16.93 -1.24
C ALA A 380 14.91 17.90 -2.34
N ALA A 381 14.14 17.95 -3.42
CA ALA A 381 14.35 18.87 -4.54
C ALA A 381 13.01 19.39 -5.05
N HIS A 382 13.01 20.33 -6.00
CA HIS A 382 11.79 20.97 -6.48
C HIS A 382 11.37 20.38 -7.83
N PHE A 383 10.18 19.76 -7.92
CA PHE A 383 9.72 19.00 -9.09
C PHE A 383 10.52 17.71 -9.37
N CYS A 384 11.26 17.23 -8.35
CA CYS A 384 12.32 16.26 -8.51
C CYS A 384 11.89 14.86 -8.96
N HIS A 385 10.64 14.44 -8.68
CA HIS A 385 10.15 13.12 -9.11
C HIS A 385 10.10 12.99 -10.63
N GLN A 386 9.97 14.12 -11.33
CA GLN A 386 9.85 14.19 -12.78
C GLN A 386 11.17 14.54 -13.48
N PHE A 387 12.18 15.00 -12.73
CA PHE A 387 13.45 15.47 -13.29
C PHE A 387 14.65 14.94 -12.49
N ASP A 388 15.02 15.61 -11.39
CA ASP A 388 16.30 15.41 -10.71
C ASP A 388 16.52 13.99 -10.22
N ALA A 389 15.51 13.38 -9.60
CA ALA A 389 15.59 12.02 -9.09
C ALA A 389 15.76 11.00 -10.22
N GLN A 390 15.24 11.27 -11.44
CA GLN A 390 15.38 10.38 -12.59
C GLN A 390 16.77 10.47 -13.20
N ILE A 391 17.31 11.69 -13.33
CA ILE A 391 18.67 11.91 -13.85
C ILE A 391 19.70 11.37 -12.87
N LEU A 392 19.59 11.68 -11.57
CA LEU A 392 20.50 11.16 -10.55
C LEU A 392 20.45 9.63 -10.47
N TYR A 393 19.25 9.02 -10.48
CA TYR A 393 19.11 7.55 -10.56
C TYR A 393 19.85 6.99 -11.79
N LYS A 394 19.61 7.55 -12.98
CA LYS A 394 20.28 7.10 -14.22
C LYS A 394 21.79 7.16 -14.09
N GLN A 395 22.33 8.29 -13.63
CA GLN A 395 23.77 8.52 -13.57
C GLN A 395 24.43 7.61 -12.51
N LEU A 396 23.78 7.38 -11.37
CA LEU A 396 24.24 6.41 -10.36
C LEU A 396 24.21 4.96 -10.88
N VAL A 397 23.22 4.58 -11.69
CA VAL A 397 23.17 3.25 -12.32
C VAL A 397 24.23 3.10 -13.41
N ASP A 398 24.36 4.08 -14.31
CA ASP A 398 25.36 4.11 -15.39
C ASP A 398 26.82 4.11 -14.86
N HIS A 399 27.03 4.43 -13.58
CA HIS A 399 28.31 4.43 -12.88
C HIS A 399 28.42 3.39 -11.74
N HIS A 400 27.46 2.45 -11.62
CA HIS A 400 27.45 1.38 -10.62
C HIS A 400 27.44 1.83 -9.13
N LEU A 401 27.01 3.05 -8.84
CA LEU A 401 26.94 3.64 -7.49
C LEU A 401 25.54 3.56 -6.85
N TRP A 402 24.54 3.03 -7.55
CA TRP A 402 23.15 3.03 -7.07
C TRP A 402 22.89 2.22 -5.79
N GLU A 403 23.51 1.04 -5.64
CA GLU A 403 23.29 0.21 -4.45
C GLU A 403 23.98 0.84 -3.22
N ASP A 404 25.20 1.38 -3.39
CA ASP A 404 25.90 2.22 -2.40
C ASP A 404 25.05 3.42 -1.94
N PHE A 405 24.49 4.16 -2.90
CA PHE A 405 23.63 5.32 -2.65
C PHE A 405 22.33 4.95 -1.94
N SER A 406 21.64 3.90 -2.40
CA SER A 406 20.35 3.49 -1.84
C SER A 406 20.46 2.73 -0.51
N SER A 407 21.67 2.38 -0.08
CA SER A 407 21.94 1.89 1.27
C SER A 407 21.80 2.97 2.36
N ILE A 408 21.99 4.25 2.00
CA ILE A 408 21.91 5.41 2.91
C ILE A 408 20.74 6.34 2.61
N VAL A 409 20.36 6.50 1.33
CA VAL A 409 19.24 7.33 0.90
C VAL A 409 17.99 6.48 0.83
N ASN A 410 17.00 6.77 1.70
CA ASN A 410 15.71 6.10 1.68
C ASN A 410 14.92 6.43 0.41
N GLY A 411 15.09 7.65 -0.13
CA GLY A 411 14.38 8.13 -1.31
C GLY A 411 14.35 9.66 -1.48
N PHE A 412 13.42 10.12 -2.31
CA PHE A 412 13.31 11.48 -2.83
C PHE A 412 12.00 12.17 -2.45
N ALA A 413 12.05 13.42 -2.01
CA ALA A 413 10.89 14.23 -1.64
C ALA A 413 10.68 15.44 -2.58
N ASP A 414 9.50 15.52 -3.20
CA ASP A 414 9.18 16.61 -4.14
C ASP A 414 8.51 17.79 -3.43
N THR A 415 9.27 18.87 -3.29
CA THR A 415 8.83 20.08 -2.62
C THR A 415 7.79 20.87 -3.43
N CYS A 416 7.70 20.69 -4.75
CA CYS A 416 6.69 21.35 -5.58
C CYS A 416 5.29 20.83 -5.23
N LEU A 417 5.15 19.50 -5.06
CA LEU A 417 3.90 18.88 -4.60
C LEU A 417 3.52 19.35 -3.19
N MET A 418 4.51 19.52 -2.30
CA MET A 418 4.29 20.12 -0.98
C MET A 418 3.74 21.54 -1.06
N PHE A 419 4.34 22.41 -1.87
CA PHE A 419 3.86 23.79 -2.02
C PHE A 419 2.51 23.89 -2.75
N GLN A 420 2.22 23.00 -3.70
CA GLN A 420 0.88 22.86 -4.29
C GLN A 420 -0.18 22.57 -3.23
N LYS A 421 0.09 21.65 -2.29
CA LYS A 421 -0.83 21.32 -1.18
C LYS A 421 -0.92 22.41 -0.12
N LEU A 422 0.20 23.05 0.25
CA LEU A 422 0.25 24.09 1.28
C LEU A 422 -0.29 25.46 0.80
N LYS A 423 -0.16 25.75 -0.50
CA LYS A 423 -0.50 27.06 -1.09
C LYS A 423 -1.37 26.88 -2.36
N PRO A 424 -2.53 26.20 -2.29
CA PRO A 424 -3.33 25.84 -3.47
C PRO A 424 -3.93 27.04 -4.22
N SER A 425 -3.96 28.22 -3.61
CA SER A 425 -4.43 29.47 -4.22
C SER A 425 -3.38 30.19 -5.07
N LEU A 426 -2.13 29.71 -5.12
CA LEU A 426 -1.12 30.29 -6.01
C LEU A 426 -1.30 29.78 -7.45
N LYS A 427 -1.21 30.71 -8.41
CA LYS A 427 -1.29 30.39 -9.86
C LYS A 427 -0.11 29.56 -10.36
N TYR A 428 1.06 29.71 -9.74
CA TYR A 428 2.30 29.03 -10.11
C TYR A 428 3.05 28.59 -8.86
N HIS A 429 3.64 27.40 -8.91
CA HIS A 429 4.44 26.81 -7.83
C HIS A 429 5.89 26.55 -8.25
N LYS A 430 6.39 27.18 -9.33
CA LYS A 430 7.81 27.15 -9.69
C LYS A 430 8.65 27.76 -8.56
N LEU A 431 9.87 27.26 -8.34
CA LEU A 431 10.79 27.74 -7.30
C LEU A 431 10.95 29.27 -7.34
N GLU A 432 11.22 29.84 -8.52
CA GLU A 432 11.30 31.30 -8.75
C GLU A 432 10.09 32.07 -8.20
N ALA A 433 8.88 31.62 -8.53
CA ALA A 433 7.64 32.30 -8.17
C ALA A 433 7.34 32.20 -6.67
N LEU A 434 7.78 31.12 -6.02
CA LEU A 434 7.69 30.95 -4.58
C LEU A 434 8.76 31.78 -3.85
N ALA A 435 10.00 31.73 -4.31
CA ALA A 435 11.12 32.50 -3.75
C ALA A 435 10.84 34.01 -3.83
N SER A 436 10.49 34.53 -5.02
CA SER A 436 10.14 35.95 -5.23
C SER A 436 8.97 36.43 -4.37
N LYS A 437 8.05 35.52 -4.00
CA LYS A 437 6.87 35.85 -3.19
C LYS A 437 7.11 35.77 -1.69
N PHE A 438 7.96 34.87 -1.23
CA PHE A 438 8.11 34.56 0.20
C PHE A 438 9.50 34.87 0.77
N LEU A 439 10.48 35.16 -0.08
CA LEU A 439 11.86 35.52 0.26
C LEU A 439 12.28 36.83 -0.45
N PRO A 440 11.49 37.92 -0.38
CA PRO A 440 11.72 39.12 -1.20
C PRO A 440 13.07 39.82 -0.94
N ASP A 441 13.65 39.64 0.25
CA ASP A 441 14.92 40.22 0.65
C ASP A 441 16.14 39.35 0.26
N GLU A 442 15.93 38.10 -0.15
CA GLU A 442 17.02 37.20 -0.56
C GLU A 442 17.37 37.42 -2.04
N ARG A 443 18.58 37.89 -2.30
CA ARG A 443 19.14 37.91 -3.66
C ARG A 443 19.61 36.50 -4.05
N PHE A 444 19.33 36.11 -5.29
CA PHE A 444 19.68 34.81 -5.82
C PHE A 444 19.99 34.82 -7.32
N SER A 445 20.78 33.87 -7.77
CA SER A 445 20.91 33.48 -9.18
C SER A 445 20.33 32.09 -9.35
N LEU A 446 19.04 31.98 -9.67
CA LEU A 446 18.44 30.69 -10.06
C LEU A 446 19.18 30.11 -11.27
N HIS A 447 19.08 28.79 -11.44
CA HIS A 447 19.88 28.02 -12.39
C HIS A 447 21.37 28.07 -12.04
N ASN A 448 21.62 27.95 -10.73
CA ASN A 448 22.85 27.39 -10.21
C ASN A 448 22.44 26.52 -9.01
N ALA A 449 22.65 25.21 -9.12
CA ALA A 449 22.26 24.24 -8.10
C ALA A 449 22.61 24.62 -6.64
N VAL A 450 23.69 25.39 -6.37
CA VAL A 450 24.02 25.87 -5.00
C VAL A 450 23.07 26.96 -4.53
N ASP A 451 22.72 27.91 -5.41
CA ASP A 451 21.71 28.92 -5.09
C ASP A 451 20.32 28.29 -5.01
N ASP A 452 19.95 27.42 -5.94
CA ASP A 452 18.64 26.75 -5.95
C ASP A 452 18.42 25.86 -4.71
N THR A 453 19.44 25.09 -4.27
CA THR A 453 19.38 24.35 -2.99
C THR A 453 19.24 25.25 -1.78
N ARG A 454 20.01 26.35 -1.71
CA ARG A 454 19.97 27.33 -0.62
C ARG A 454 18.60 28.00 -0.51
N ILE A 455 18.05 28.46 -1.63
CA ILE A 455 16.73 29.08 -1.73
C ILE A 455 15.65 28.06 -1.34
N LEU A 456 15.77 26.82 -1.81
CA LEU A 456 14.80 25.78 -1.47
C LEU A 456 14.80 25.48 0.03
N LYS A 457 15.97 25.38 0.66
CA LYS A 457 16.11 25.25 2.12
C LYS A 457 15.44 26.43 2.84
N SER A 458 15.82 27.67 2.52
CA SER A 458 15.20 28.90 3.08
C SER A 458 13.67 28.88 2.94
N LEU A 459 13.17 28.48 1.76
CA LEU A 459 11.74 28.46 1.45
C LEU A 459 10.99 27.37 2.23
N VAL A 460 11.56 26.18 2.37
CA VAL A 460 10.96 25.09 3.15
C VAL A 460 10.99 25.40 4.65
N GLU A 461 12.05 26.03 5.16
CA GLU A 461 12.13 26.48 6.55
C GLU A 461 11.10 27.57 6.88
N LYS A 462 10.92 28.55 5.99
CA LYS A 462 10.01 29.69 6.21
C LYS A 462 8.55 29.41 5.85
N GLN A 463 8.27 28.53 4.89
CA GLN A 463 6.92 28.34 4.30
C GLN A 463 6.48 26.88 4.14
N GLY A 464 7.39 25.93 4.29
CA GLY A 464 7.14 24.50 4.12
C GLY A 464 6.79 23.80 5.43
N LYS A 465 6.79 22.47 5.38
CA LYS A 465 6.72 21.58 6.55
C LYS A 465 7.59 20.37 6.29
N VAL A 466 8.77 20.30 6.91
CA VAL A 466 9.76 19.23 6.66
C VAL A 466 9.16 17.83 6.87
N ASP A 467 8.22 17.68 7.81
CA ASP A 467 7.56 16.39 8.03
C ASP A 467 6.63 15.95 6.89
N MET A 468 6.15 16.86 6.03
CA MET A 468 5.44 16.47 4.79
C MET A 468 6.42 15.92 3.75
N LEU A 469 7.67 16.39 3.73
CA LEU A 469 8.73 15.83 2.89
C LEU A 469 9.14 14.44 3.39
N ARG A 470 9.11 14.21 4.71
CA ARG A 470 9.33 12.89 5.32
C ARG A 470 8.15 11.93 5.12
N ASN A 471 6.91 12.44 5.14
CA ASN A 471 5.72 11.62 5.37
C ASN A 471 4.58 11.71 4.33
N GLU A 472 4.70 12.53 3.27
CA GLU A 472 3.64 12.67 2.27
C GLU A 472 4.14 12.73 0.82
N PHE A 473 5.22 13.49 0.57
CA PHE A 473 5.75 13.71 -0.79
C PHE A 473 7.00 12.89 -1.09
N PHE A 474 7.18 11.80 -0.36
CA PHE A 474 8.33 10.92 -0.41
C PHE A 474 8.10 9.76 -1.39
N GLN A 475 9.09 9.48 -2.23
CA GLN A 475 9.19 8.26 -3.03
C GLN A 475 10.45 7.51 -2.65
N THR A 476 10.33 6.22 -2.33
CA THR A 476 11.49 5.39 -2.00
C THR A 476 12.42 5.23 -3.20
N CYS A 477 13.70 4.97 -2.97
CA CYS A 477 14.64 4.61 -4.04
C CYS A 477 14.14 3.42 -4.90
N LEU A 478 13.47 2.44 -4.28
CA LEU A 478 12.83 1.32 -4.99
C LEU A 478 11.69 1.79 -5.93
N GLN A 479 10.90 2.78 -5.52
CA GLN A 479 9.85 3.36 -6.36
C GLN A 479 10.46 4.11 -7.54
N THR A 480 11.48 4.95 -7.33
CA THR A 480 12.20 5.64 -8.42
C THR A 480 12.73 4.65 -9.47
N LYS A 481 13.29 3.51 -9.03
CA LYS A 481 13.73 2.38 -9.88
C LYS A 481 12.60 1.77 -10.73
N GLN A 482 11.36 1.76 -10.24
CA GLN A 482 10.18 1.25 -10.96
C GLN A 482 9.57 2.26 -11.95
N TYR A 483 9.65 3.57 -11.67
CA TYR A 483 9.06 4.62 -12.52
C TYR A 483 10.00 5.12 -13.63
N PHE A 484 11.20 4.58 -13.75
CA PHE A 484 12.13 4.98 -14.80
C PHE A 484 11.54 4.71 -16.20
N PRO A 485 11.47 5.72 -17.09
CA PRO A 485 10.82 5.57 -18.39
C PRO A 485 11.59 4.59 -19.30
N LYS A 486 10.96 3.45 -19.62
CA LYS A 486 11.45 2.46 -20.60
C LYS A 486 11.35 2.94 -22.07
N GLY A 487 11.58 4.23 -22.31
CA GLY A 487 11.42 4.86 -23.63
C GLY A 487 11.09 6.35 -23.54
N ARG A 488 11.42 7.09 -24.60
CA ARG A 488 11.42 8.58 -24.69
C ARG A 488 10.19 9.26 -24.05
N ALA A 489 10.37 9.84 -22.87
CA ALA A 489 9.48 10.87 -22.33
C ALA A 489 10.14 12.24 -22.54
N VAL A 490 9.67 13.00 -23.55
CA VAL A 490 10.09 14.41 -23.73
C VAL A 490 9.19 15.27 -22.84
N LEU A 491 9.75 15.84 -21.78
CA LEU A 491 9.06 16.83 -20.95
C LEU A 491 8.74 18.08 -21.79
N ARG A 492 7.46 18.28 -22.11
CA ARG A 492 6.96 19.56 -22.62
C ARG A 492 6.39 20.34 -21.46
N PHE A 493 7.13 21.35 -21.00
CA PHE A 493 6.59 22.35 -20.08
C PHE A 493 5.47 23.15 -20.77
N ARG A 494 4.43 23.47 -20.01
CA ARG A 494 3.41 24.49 -20.32
C ARG A 494 3.52 25.62 -19.29
#